data_AF-A0A6L9IV50-F1
#
_entry.id   AF-A0A6L9IV50-F1
#
_cell.length_a   1.000
_cell.length_b   1.000
_cell.length_c   1.000
_cell.angle_alpha   90.00
_cell.angle_beta   90.00
_cell.angle_gamma   90.00
#
_symmetry.space_group_name_H-M   'P 1'
#
loop_
_entity.id
_entity.type
_entity.pdbx_description
1 polymer ?
#
loop_
_entity_poly.entity_id
_entity_poly.type
_entity_poly.pdbx_seq_one_letter_code
_entity_poly.pdbx_strand_id
1 'polypeptide(L)'
;MLDWLIIGGGIQGVHLAHVLIHRHGLSPDAVRILDPHEHLLAAWSRRTANTGMRYLRSPRVHHIDLDPASLERFARDQGGDPSELWIAPYHRPSYALFQSHCQHVIDTYQLDRLHIRGQALALHRMISGWCVETASTRLRSQRVLLATGRQQPWIPDWAEPLMQNAPIHHVLDSAFDRRHIADGAAVIVVGGGISAGQVALKLMDDHPLTLVTRQPLRQHDFDTNPCWLGPKCLEAFGQANYQRRRRMIGAARQPGTLAADVYADIHTA
;
A
#
# COMPACT_ATOMS: atom_id res chain seq x y z
N MET A 1 26.69 14.87 -1.12
CA MET A 1 26.29 13.52 -0.67
C MET A 1 25.02 13.70 0.13
N LEU A 2 24.02 12.85 -0.06
CA LEU A 2 22.78 12.94 0.72
C LEU A 2 23.00 12.45 2.15
N ASP A 3 22.19 12.91 3.08
CA ASP A 3 22.13 12.33 4.43
C ASP A 3 21.25 11.09 4.41
N TRP A 4 20.11 11.17 3.71
CA TRP A 4 19.17 10.08 3.57
C TRP A 4 18.69 9.94 2.13
N LEU A 5 18.72 8.70 1.65
CA LEU A 5 18.06 8.29 0.41
C LEU A 5 16.98 7.27 0.77
N ILE A 6 15.74 7.56 0.38
CA ILE A 6 14.60 6.67 0.57
C ILE A 6 14.35 5.96 -0.75
N ILE A 7 14.38 4.63 -0.78
CA ILE A 7 14.09 3.83 -1.98
C ILE A 7 12.62 3.39 -1.91
N GLY A 8 11.79 3.97 -2.77
CA GLY A 8 10.34 3.76 -2.86
C GLY A 8 9.55 5.00 -2.44
N GLY A 9 8.71 5.49 -3.35
CA GLY A 9 7.84 6.66 -3.21
C GLY A 9 6.38 6.31 -2.95
N GLY A 10 6.11 5.14 -2.35
CA GLY A 10 4.79 4.76 -1.84
C GLY A 10 4.46 5.40 -0.49
N ILE A 11 3.31 5.03 0.10
CA ILE A 11 2.77 5.58 1.36
C ILE A 11 3.85 5.71 2.45
N GLN A 12 4.61 4.63 2.69
CA GLN A 12 5.64 4.62 3.73
C GLN A 12 6.84 5.52 3.39
N GLY A 13 7.30 5.52 2.14
CA GLY A 13 8.46 6.31 1.74
C GLY A 13 8.20 7.81 1.79
N VAL A 14 7.01 8.23 1.34
CA VAL A 14 6.55 9.63 1.41
C VAL A 14 6.39 10.06 2.86
N HIS A 15 5.76 9.24 3.71
CA HIS A 15 5.65 9.54 5.14
C HIS A 15 7.02 9.65 5.84
N LEU A 16 7.97 8.77 5.52
CA LEU A 16 9.32 8.82 6.09
C LEU A 16 10.08 10.09 5.69
N ALA A 17 9.93 10.55 4.45
CA ALA A 17 10.50 11.82 4.01
C ALA A 17 9.92 12.99 4.81
N HIS A 18 8.60 13.00 4.98
CA HIS A 18 7.89 13.97 5.80
C HIS A 18 8.41 13.98 7.25
N VAL A 19 8.56 12.81 7.88
CA VAL A 19 9.13 12.66 9.23
C VAL A 19 10.55 13.21 9.32
N LEU A 20 11.44 12.87 8.37
CA LEU A 20 12.83 13.32 8.40
C LEU A 20 12.93 14.85 8.32
N ILE A 21 12.17 15.49 7.45
CA ILE A 21 12.23 16.94 7.26
C ILE A 21 11.55 17.66 8.41
N HIS A 22 10.29 17.32 8.71
CA HIS A 22 9.45 18.16 9.57
C HIS A 22 9.46 17.74 11.05
N ARG A 23 9.75 16.48 11.37
CA ARG A 23 9.92 16.05 12.78
C ARG A 23 11.37 16.09 13.23
N HIS A 24 12.32 15.75 12.35
CA HIS A 24 13.73 15.73 12.69
C HIS A 24 14.52 16.96 12.20
N GLY A 25 13.87 17.89 11.48
CA GLY A 25 14.48 19.16 11.10
C GLY A 25 15.60 19.03 10.06
N LEU A 26 15.62 17.94 9.28
CA LEU A 26 16.61 17.80 8.21
C LEU A 26 16.31 18.78 7.07
N SER A 27 17.37 19.34 6.47
CA SER A 27 17.24 20.13 5.26
C SER A 27 16.61 19.29 4.15
N PRO A 28 15.62 19.83 3.39
CA PRO A 28 15.07 19.16 2.21
C PRO A 28 16.14 18.75 1.20
N ASP A 29 17.26 19.48 1.09
CA ASP A 29 18.36 19.13 0.18
C ASP A 29 19.18 17.91 0.61
N ALA A 30 19.06 17.51 1.88
CA ALA A 30 19.76 16.36 2.44
C ALA A 30 18.98 15.03 2.25
N VAL A 31 17.72 15.09 1.79
CA VAL A 31 16.81 13.94 1.67
C VAL A 31 16.31 13.80 0.24
N ARG A 32 16.33 12.59 -0.32
CA ARG A 32 15.69 12.30 -1.62
C ARG A 32 14.90 11.01 -1.58
N ILE A 33 13.84 10.93 -2.38
CA ILE A 33 13.03 9.74 -2.61
C ILE A 33 13.33 9.22 -4.02
N LEU A 34 13.94 8.05 -4.13
CA LEU A 34 14.18 7.36 -5.40
C LEU A 34 13.01 6.40 -5.69
N ASP A 35 12.23 6.69 -6.72
CA ASP A 35 11.11 5.87 -7.16
C ASP A 35 11.02 5.82 -8.69
N PRO A 36 10.76 4.66 -9.30
CA PRO A 36 10.76 4.53 -10.77
C PRO A 36 9.56 5.20 -11.45
N HIS A 37 8.48 5.48 -10.72
CA HIS A 37 7.27 6.04 -11.28
C HIS A 37 7.36 7.56 -11.48
N GLU A 38 6.43 8.12 -12.24
CA GLU A 38 6.43 9.53 -12.62
C GLU A 38 6.08 10.46 -11.46
N HIS A 39 5.21 10.00 -10.55
CA HIS A 39 4.78 10.76 -9.39
C HIS A 39 4.80 9.88 -8.14
N LEU A 40 4.92 10.52 -6.98
CA LEU A 40 4.76 9.85 -5.69
C LEU A 40 3.39 9.16 -5.60
N LEU A 41 3.35 8.04 -4.88
CA LEU A 41 2.16 7.19 -4.71
C LEU A 41 1.60 6.55 -6.00
N ALA A 42 2.23 6.70 -7.17
CA ALA A 42 1.69 6.16 -8.42
C ALA A 42 1.44 4.63 -8.37
N ALA A 43 2.34 3.85 -7.76
CA ALA A 43 2.13 2.42 -7.57
C ALA A 43 0.95 2.10 -6.65
N TRP A 44 0.73 2.92 -5.61
CA TRP A 44 -0.41 2.79 -4.70
C TRP A 44 -1.71 3.06 -5.47
N SER A 45 -1.80 4.22 -6.14
CA SER A 45 -3.00 4.62 -6.91
C SER A 45 -3.36 3.61 -8.00
N ARG A 46 -2.36 3.07 -8.74
CA ARG A 46 -2.61 2.02 -9.73
C ARG A 46 -3.22 0.77 -9.08
N ARG A 47 -2.63 0.30 -7.99
CA ARG A 47 -3.07 -0.94 -7.31
C ARG A 47 -4.47 -0.80 -6.72
N THR A 48 -4.77 0.30 -6.03
CA THR A 48 -6.09 0.56 -5.43
C THR A 48 -7.15 0.80 -6.49
N ALA A 49 -6.80 1.48 -7.59
CA ALA A 49 -7.69 1.60 -8.74
C ALA A 49 -8.01 0.20 -9.29
N ASN A 50 -7.00 -0.61 -9.59
CA ASN A 50 -7.17 -1.96 -10.14
C ASN A 50 -8.02 -2.87 -9.26
N THR A 51 -7.97 -2.72 -7.94
CA THR A 51 -8.84 -3.47 -7.05
C THR A 51 -10.26 -2.92 -6.95
N GLY A 52 -10.53 -1.71 -7.47
CA GLY A 52 -11.83 -1.04 -7.28
C GLY A 52 -12.07 -0.63 -5.82
N MET A 53 -11.00 -0.31 -5.07
CA MET A 53 -11.11 0.03 -3.66
C MET A 53 -11.98 1.27 -3.45
N ARG A 54 -13.11 1.11 -2.75
CA ARG A 54 -14.02 2.21 -2.38
C ARG A 54 -13.66 2.85 -1.04
N TYR A 55 -13.31 2.02 -0.07
CA TYR A 55 -12.92 2.43 1.28
C TYR A 55 -11.64 1.73 1.71
N LEU A 56 -10.85 2.40 2.55
CA LEU A 56 -9.67 1.79 3.14
C LEU A 56 -10.09 0.76 4.20
N ARG A 57 -9.20 -0.21 4.45
CA ARG A 57 -9.31 -1.08 5.63
C ARG A 57 -8.81 -0.37 6.90
N SER A 58 -7.90 0.58 6.75
CA SER A 58 -7.29 1.32 7.85
C SER A 58 -8.17 2.47 8.36
N PRO A 59 -8.10 2.79 9.67
CA PRO A 59 -8.83 3.91 10.27
C PRO A 59 -8.30 5.28 9.84
N ARG A 60 -9.08 6.33 10.15
CA ARG A 60 -8.79 7.73 9.84
C ARG A 60 -7.40 8.25 10.24
N VAL A 61 -6.75 7.64 11.23
CA VAL A 61 -5.44 8.07 11.75
C VAL A 61 -4.25 7.51 10.97
N HIS A 62 -4.46 6.59 10.02
CA HIS A 62 -3.39 5.94 9.26
C HIS A 62 -3.23 6.58 7.88
N HIS A 63 -2.50 7.70 7.83
CA HIS A 63 -2.20 8.45 6.61
C HIS A 63 -0.75 8.97 6.62
N ILE A 64 -0.36 9.71 5.57
CA ILE A 64 1.04 10.16 5.40
C ILE A 64 1.42 11.44 6.16
N ASP A 65 0.45 12.20 6.68
CA ASP A 65 0.73 13.35 7.55
C ASP A 65 1.26 12.93 8.94
N LEU A 66 1.92 13.85 9.64
CA LEU A 66 2.48 13.67 10.99
C LEU A 66 1.44 13.78 12.09
N ASP A 67 0.41 14.62 11.91
CA ASP A 67 -0.67 14.81 12.88
C ASP A 67 -1.79 13.78 12.65
N PRO A 68 -2.07 12.88 13.62
CA PRO A 68 -3.12 11.86 13.49
C PRO A 68 -4.53 12.39 13.19
N ALA A 69 -4.81 13.66 13.49
CA ALA A 69 -6.10 14.30 13.23
C ALA A 69 -6.15 15.03 11.88
N SER A 70 -5.07 14.98 11.08
CA SER A 70 -4.97 15.72 9.82
C SER A 70 -6.05 15.35 8.80
N LEU A 71 -6.25 14.06 8.55
CA LEU A 71 -7.28 13.61 7.60
C LEU A 71 -8.70 13.99 8.06
N GLU A 72 -8.95 13.95 9.37
CA GLU A 72 -10.24 14.32 9.94
C GLU A 72 -10.52 15.82 9.77
N ARG A 73 -9.51 16.68 9.99
CA ARG A 73 -9.63 18.12 9.72
C ARG A 73 -9.84 18.39 8.24
N PHE A 74 -9.02 17.79 7.39
CA PHE A 74 -9.12 17.94 5.94
C PHE A 74 -10.51 17.57 5.41
N ALA A 75 -11.09 16.47 5.91
CA ALA A 75 -12.44 16.05 5.54
C ALA A 75 -13.52 17.07 5.93
N ARG A 76 -13.38 17.74 7.09
CA ARG A 76 -14.33 18.79 7.49
C ARG A 76 -14.28 20.00 6.58
N ASP A 77 -13.08 20.37 6.12
CA ASP A 77 -12.86 21.55 5.28
C ASP A 77 -13.37 21.33 3.84
N GLN A 78 -13.40 20.08 3.36
CA GLN A 78 -13.95 19.72 2.03
C GLN A 78 -15.49 19.81 1.97
N GLY A 79 -16.18 19.74 3.10
CA GLY A 79 -17.64 19.59 3.14
C GLY A 79 -18.13 18.24 2.60
N GLY A 80 -19.44 18.12 2.36
CA GLY A 80 -20.07 16.90 1.83
C GLY A 80 -20.74 16.03 2.91
N ASP A 81 -21.40 14.95 2.46
CA ASP A 81 -22.06 14.01 3.35
C ASP A 81 -21.02 13.12 4.08
N PRO A 82 -20.96 13.17 5.43
CA PRO A 82 -20.07 12.30 6.20
C PRO A 82 -20.26 10.80 5.92
N SER A 83 -21.47 10.38 5.50
CA SER A 83 -21.78 8.99 5.18
C SER A 83 -21.05 8.47 3.94
N GLU A 84 -20.68 9.35 3.01
CA GLU A 84 -19.90 9.02 1.81
C GLU A 84 -18.39 9.03 2.09
N LEU A 85 -17.98 9.85 3.05
CA LEU A 85 -16.58 10.03 3.43
C LEU A 85 -16.05 8.93 4.35
N TRP A 86 -16.93 8.35 5.18
CA TRP A 86 -16.54 7.44 6.25
C TRP A 86 -17.46 6.24 6.34
N ILE A 87 -16.88 5.07 6.59
CA ILE A 87 -17.64 3.89 6.98
C ILE A 87 -17.28 3.40 8.37
N ALA A 88 -18.27 2.79 9.03
CA ALA A 88 -18.07 2.06 10.26
C ALA A 88 -17.47 0.66 10.01
N PRO A 89 -16.86 0.03 11.03
CA PRO A 89 -16.33 0.65 12.25
C PRO A 89 -15.05 1.46 11.97
N TYR A 90 -14.57 2.19 12.97
CA TYR A 90 -13.27 2.89 12.99
C TYR A 90 -13.09 4.09 12.07
N HIS A 91 -14.19 4.65 11.52
CA HIS A 91 -14.15 5.78 10.59
C HIS A 91 -13.13 5.54 9.48
N ARG A 92 -13.31 4.45 8.73
CA ARG A 92 -12.44 4.14 7.60
C ARG A 92 -12.77 5.11 6.46
N PRO A 93 -11.79 5.85 5.93
CA PRO A 93 -12.04 6.85 4.91
C PRO A 93 -12.39 6.20 3.57
N SER A 94 -13.19 6.90 2.77
CA SER A 94 -13.29 6.63 1.34
C SER A 94 -11.92 6.76 0.69
N TYR A 95 -11.69 5.98 -0.36
CA TYR A 95 -10.47 6.03 -1.13
C TYR A 95 -10.25 7.43 -1.73
N ALA A 96 -11.31 8.07 -2.22
CA ALA A 96 -11.26 9.41 -2.79
C ALA A 96 -10.82 10.47 -1.76
N LEU A 97 -11.37 10.42 -0.53
CA LEU A 97 -10.96 11.30 0.56
C LEU A 97 -9.49 11.08 0.92
N PHE A 98 -9.08 9.82 1.09
CA PHE A 98 -7.70 9.49 1.43
C PHE A 98 -6.70 9.93 0.35
N GLN A 99 -7.02 9.73 -0.92
CA GLN A 99 -6.17 10.14 -2.04
C GLN A 99 -6.04 11.67 -2.09
N SER A 100 -7.15 12.40 -1.92
CA SER A 100 -7.16 13.87 -1.92
C SER A 100 -6.34 14.43 -0.75
N HIS A 101 -6.45 13.81 0.43
CA HIS A 101 -5.63 14.17 1.58
C HIS A 101 -4.15 13.90 1.35
N CYS A 102 -3.79 12.75 0.77
CA CYS A 102 -2.39 12.47 0.45
C CYS A 102 -1.81 13.51 -0.51
N GLN A 103 -2.57 13.91 -1.54
CA GLN A 103 -2.13 14.95 -2.46
C GLN A 103 -1.96 16.29 -1.74
N HIS A 104 -2.93 16.67 -0.90
CA HIS A 104 -2.85 17.88 -0.09
C HIS A 104 -1.59 17.91 0.80
N VAL A 105 -1.24 16.79 1.44
CA VAL A 105 -0.01 16.69 2.25
C VAL A 105 1.24 16.81 1.36
N ILE A 106 1.28 16.12 0.22
CA ILE A 106 2.42 16.21 -0.71
C ILE A 106 2.63 17.65 -1.17
N ASP A 107 1.56 18.35 -1.55
CA ASP A 107 1.62 19.73 -2.05
C ASP A 107 2.00 20.71 -0.94
N THR A 108 1.39 20.58 0.24
CA THR A 108 1.62 21.47 1.40
C THR A 108 3.07 21.45 1.84
N TYR A 109 3.69 20.26 1.86
CA TYR A 109 5.07 20.09 2.30
C TYR A 109 6.07 19.95 1.13
N GLN A 110 5.62 20.15 -0.11
CA GLN A 110 6.42 20.08 -1.34
C GLN A 110 7.28 18.80 -1.43
N LEU A 111 6.69 17.66 -1.04
CA LEU A 111 7.41 16.38 -0.95
C LEU A 111 7.77 15.83 -2.34
N ASP A 112 7.04 16.25 -3.37
CA ASP A 112 7.31 15.98 -4.78
C ASP A 112 8.70 16.49 -5.21
N ARG A 113 9.19 17.61 -4.65
CA ARG A 113 10.52 18.16 -4.94
C ARG A 113 11.66 17.23 -4.51
N LEU A 114 11.40 16.26 -3.63
CA LEU A 114 12.38 15.29 -3.16
C LEU A 114 12.52 14.10 -4.11
N HIS A 115 11.60 13.95 -5.05
CA HIS A 115 11.51 12.79 -5.93
C HIS A 115 12.59 12.81 -7.00
N ILE A 116 13.36 11.73 -7.04
CA ILE A 116 14.25 11.37 -8.15
C ILE A 116 13.59 10.20 -8.87
N ARG A 117 13.23 10.42 -10.14
CA ARG A 117 12.74 9.33 -10.99
C ARG A 117 13.88 8.37 -11.30
N GLY A 118 13.77 7.13 -10.83
CA GLY A 118 14.76 6.10 -11.08
C GLY A 118 14.54 4.84 -10.26
N GLN A 119 15.11 3.73 -10.74
CA GLN A 119 15.08 2.46 -10.04
C GLN A 119 16.43 2.17 -9.41
N ALA A 120 16.43 1.82 -8.12
CA ALA A 120 17.62 1.26 -7.49
C ALA A 120 17.84 -0.18 -8.01
N LEU A 121 19.02 -0.43 -8.55
CA LEU A 121 19.43 -1.73 -9.08
C LEU A 121 20.35 -2.45 -8.09
N ALA A 122 21.22 -1.72 -7.40
CA ALA A 122 22.13 -2.29 -6.40
C ALA A 122 22.47 -1.29 -5.30
N LEU A 123 22.83 -1.81 -4.13
CA LEU A 123 23.39 -1.04 -3.00
C LEU A 123 24.82 -1.52 -2.72
N HIS A 124 25.77 -0.61 -2.83
CA HIS A 124 27.18 -0.85 -2.57
C HIS A 124 27.60 -0.10 -1.31
N ARG A 125 28.15 -0.82 -0.34
CA ARG A 125 28.66 -0.19 0.88
C ARG A 125 29.95 0.57 0.58
N MET A 126 30.05 1.80 1.08
CA MET A 126 31.24 2.63 0.99
C MET A 126 31.86 2.83 2.38
N ILE A 127 33.07 3.39 2.43
CA ILE A 127 33.72 3.80 3.70
C ILE A 127 32.80 4.74 4.49
N SER A 128 32.18 5.72 3.81
CA SER A 128 31.32 6.75 4.41
C SER A 128 29.88 6.68 3.88
N GLY A 129 29.21 5.54 4.05
CA GLY A 129 27.80 5.36 3.70
C GLY A 129 27.55 4.38 2.57
N TRP A 130 26.74 4.77 1.59
CA TRP A 130 26.21 3.91 0.54
C TRP A 130 26.26 4.58 -0.83
N CYS A 131 26.58 3.77 -1.85
CA CYS A 131 26.35 4.10 -3.25
C CYS A 131 25.17 3.27 -3.75
N VAL A 132 24.12 3.94 -4.21
CA VAL A 132 22.96 3.31 -4.85
C VAL A 132 23.12 3.44 -6.36
N GLU A 133 23.17 2.30 -7.03
CA GLU A 133 23.26 2.21 -8.47
C GLU A 133 21.87 2.27 -9.11
N THR A 134 21.74 3.09 -10.14
CA THR A 134 20.55 3.17 -10.99
C THR A 134 20.97 2.96 -12.45
N ALA A 135 20.00 2.82 -13.37
CA ALA A 135 20.30 2.62 -14.78
C ALA A 135 21.08 3.79 -15.41
N SER A 136 20.89 5.02 -14.93
CA SER A 136 21.49 6.23 -15.53
C SER A 136 22.62 6.81 -14.69
N THR A 137 22.52 6.75 -13.36
CA THR A 137 23.45 7.43 -12.46
C THR A 137 23.73 6.62 -11.18
N ARG A 138 24.70 7.08 -10.41
CA ARG A 138 24.98 6.58 -9.05
C ARG A 138 24.68 7.67 -8.04
N LEU A 139 23.88 7.35 -7.03
CA LEU A 139 23.54 8.25 -5.93
C LEU A 139 24.36 7.88 -4.70
N ARG A 140 24.89 8.87 -3.98
CA ARG A 140 25.64 8.66 -2.74
C ARG A 140 24.87 9.22 -1.56
N SER A 141 24.72 8.41 -0.51
CA SER A 141 24.02 8.79 0.71
C SER A 141 24.72 8.23 1.95
N GLN A 142 24.68 8.95 3.07
CA GLN A 142 25.14 8.44 4.36
C GLN A 142 24.29 7.24 4.81
N ARG A 143 22.96 7.34 4.64
CA ARG A 143 21.98 6.35 5.09
C ARG A 143 20.95 6.07 4.01
N VAL A 144 20.42 4.85 4.02
CA VAL A 144 19.39 4.42 3.07
C VAL A 144 18.21 3.81 3.84
N LEU A 145 17.00 4.23 3.49
CA LEU A 145 15.75 3.63 3.94
C LEU A 145 15.12 2.85 2.78
N LEU A 146 14.79 1.58 3.01
CA LEU A 146 14.11 0.74 2.03
C LEU A 146 12.61 0.75 2.30
N ALA A 147 11.86 1.48 1.46
CA ALA A 147 10.40 1.58 1.48
C ALA A 147 9.79 0.99 0.20
N THR A 148 10.36 -0.11 -0.27
CA THR A 148 10.01 -0.73 -1.56
C THR A 148 8.70 -1.52 -1.50
N GLY A 149 8.22 -1.88 -0.31
CA GLY A 149 7.07 -2.79 -0.19
C GLY A 149 7.34 -4.12 -0.93
N ARG A 150 6.27 -4.80 -1.35
CA ARG A 150 6.40 -6.03 -2.13
C ARG A 150 6.60 -5.69 -3.61
N GLN A 151 7.75 -6.10 -4.15
CA GLN A 151 8.12 -5.85 -5.55
C GLN A 151 7.59 -6.95 -6.48
N GLN A 152 7.75 -8.22 -6.09
CA GLN A 152 7.28 -9.35 -6.89
C GLN A 152 5.94 -9.90 -6.35
N PRO A 153 4.92 -10.08 -7.21
CA PRO A 153 3.68 -10.72 -6.83
C PRO A 153 3.92 -12.17 -6.37
N TRP A 154 3.00 -12.70 -5.57
CA TRP A 154 2.99 -14.14 -5.31
C TRP A 154 2.17 -14.80 -6.40
N ILE A 155 2.81 -15.63 -7.21
CA ILE A 155 2.14 -16.43 -8.24
C ILE A 155 2.00 -17.86 -7.70
N PRO A 156 0.80 -18.46 -7.72
CA PRO A 156 0.66 -19.88 -7.40
C PRO A 156 1.40 -20.78 -8.40
N ASP A 157 1.96 -21.89 -7.94
CA ASP A 157 2.72 -22.85 -8.77
C ASP A 157 1.94 -23.36 -10.00
N TRP A 158 0.60 -23.46 -9.90
CA TRP A 158 -0.24 -23.87 -11.03
C TRP A 158 -0.39 -22.79 -12.10
N ALA A 159 -0.26 -21.52 -11.73
CA ALA A 159 -0.52 -20.38 -12.61
C ALA A 159 0.71 -20.01 -13.43
N GLU A 160 1.90 -20.06 -12.81
CA GLU A 160 3.17 -19.67 -13.43
C GLU A 160 3.41 -20.29 -14.83
N PRO A 161 3.27 -21.62 -15.05
CA PRO A 161 3.49 -22.20 -16.38
C PRO A 161 2.42 -21.80 -17.42
N LEU A 162 1.26 -21.31 -16.99
CA LEU A 162 0.14 -20.95 -17.86
C LEU A 162 0.15 -19.48 -18.27
N MET A 163 0.74 -18.60 -17.46
CA MET A 163 0.72 -17.14 -17.66
C MET A 163 1.32 -16.67 -19.00
N GLN A 164 2.18 -17.48 -19.64
CA GLN A 164 2.73 -17.14 -20.97
C GLN A 164 1.71 -17.32 -22.11
N ASN A 165 0.73 -18.22 -21.94
CA ASN A 165 -0.18 -18.65 -23.01
C ASN A 165 -1.66 -18.49 -22.64
N ALA A 166 -1.96 -17.97 -21.45
CA ALA A 166 -3.31 -17.78 -20.95
C ALA A 166 -3.45 -16.37 -20.35
N PRO A 167 -4.66 -15.76 -20.37
CA PRO A 167 -4.93 -14.43 -19.82
C PRO A 167 -4.99 -14.44 -18.28
N ILE A 168 -3.91 -14.91 -17.65
CA ILE A 168 -3.77 -15.00 -16.20
C ILE A 168 -2.89 -13.83 -15.75
N HIS A 169 -3.45 -12.98 -14.91
CA HIS A 169 -2.77 -11.79 -14.43
C HIS A 169 -2.88 -11.68 -12.90
N HIS A 170 -1.83 -11.16 -12.26
CA HIS A 170 -1.91 -10.80 -10.85
C HIS A 170 -2.42 -9.36 -10.71
N VAL A 171 -3.50 -9.14 -9.96
CA VAL A 171 -4.17 -7.83 -9.86
C VAL A 171 -3.25 -6.66 -9.45
N LEU A 172 -2.25 -6.93 -8.61
CA LEU A 172 -1.31 -5.90 -8.13
C LEU A 172 -0.06 -5.72 -9.02
N ASP A 173 0.02 -6.48 -10.12
CA ASP A 173 1.11 -6.37 -11.09
C ASP A 173 1.10 -4.98 -11.77
N SER A 174 2.27 -4.54 -12.24
CA SER A 174 2.38 -3.29 -13.00
C SER A 174 1.75 -3.36 -14.38
N ALA A 175 1.72 -4.53 -15.02
CA ALA A 175 1.17 -4.73 -16.35
C ALA A 175 -0.36 -4.97 -16.35
N PHE A 176 -0.94 -5.25 -15.19
CA PHE A 176 -2.39 -5.46 -15.07
C PHE A 176 -3.14 -4.12 -15.10
N ASP A 177 -4.18 -4.06 -15.93
CA ASP A 177 -5.18 -3.01 -15.91
C ASP A 177 -6.55 -3.64 -16.16
N ARG A 178 -7.47 -3.49 -15.21
CA ARG A 178 -8.81 -4.09 -15.31
C ARG A 178 -9.59 -3.59 -16.53
N ARG A 179 -9.27 -2.41 -17.07
CA ARG A 179 -9.91 -1.84 -18.26
C ARG A 179 -9.57 -2.58 -19.55
N HIS A 180 -8.56 -3.46 -19.52
CA HIS A 180 -8.19 -4.29 -20.66
C HIS A 180 -8.94 -5.63 -20.69
N ILE A 181 -9.80 -5.91 -19.70
CA ILE A 181 -10.68 -7.07 -19.74
C ILE A 181 -11.75 -6.81 -20.80
N ALA A 182 -11.93 -7.75 -21.72
CA ALA A 182 -12.92 -7.60 -22.78
C ALA A 182 -14.35 -7.56 -22.21
N ASP A 183 -15.18 -6.66 -22.74
CA ASP A 183 -16.57 -6.48 -22.30
C ASP A 183 -17.34 -7.81 -22.32
N GLY A 184 -18.04 -8.11 -21.23
CA GLY A 184 -18.82 -9.33 -21.08
C GLY A 184 -18.01 -10.64 -20.99
N ALA A 185 -16.67 -10.58 -20.99
CA ALA A 185 -15.85 -11.78 -20.81
C ALA A 185 -16.12 -12.43 -19.44
N ALA A 186 -16.16 -13.76 -19.39
CA ALA A 186 -16.25 -14.49 -18.14
C ALA A 186 -14.92 -14.35 -17.36
N VAL A 187 -14.99 -13.88 -16.12
CA VAL A 187 -13.83 -13.60 -15.28
C VAL A 187 -13.78 -14.57 -14.09
N ILE A 188 -12.61 -15.18 -13.88
CA ILE A 188 -12.30 -15.96 -12.68
C ILE A 188 -11.36 -15.15 -11.79
N VAL A 189 -11.78 -14.85 -10.58
CA VAL A 189 -10.94 -14.23 -9.54
C VAL A 189 -10.48 -15.31 -8.57
N VAL A 190 -9.17 -15.47 -8.40
CA VAL A 190 -8.60 -16.45 -7.45
C VAL A 190 -8.05 -15.74 -6.21
N GLY A 191 -8.66 -16.00 -5.05
CA GLY A 191 -8.20 -15.47 -3.76
C GLY A 191 -9.35 -15.17 -2.79
N GLY A 192 -9.09 -15.27 -1.49
CA GLY A 192 -10.09 -15.00 -0.43
C GLY A 192 -9.82 -13.76 0.42
N GLY A 193 -8.87 -12.91 0.02
CA GLY A 193 -8.51 -11.69 0.74
C GLY A 193 -9.20 -10.45 0.18
N ILE A 194 -9.04 -9.32 0.88
CA ILE A 194 -9.70 -8.05 0.53
C ILE A 194 -9.51 -7.63 -0.93
N SER A 195 -8.32 -7.79 -1.51
CA SER A 195 -8.08 -7.45 -2.93
C SER A 195 -8.92 -8.30 -3.88
N ALA A 196 -9.08 -9.60 -3.62
CA ALA A 196 -9.92 -10.46 -4.45
C ALA A 196 -11.39 -10.09 -4.33
N GLY A 197 -11.85 -9.79 -3.10
CA GLY A 197 -13.21 -9.35 -2.86
C GLY A 197 -13.55 -8.02 -3.54
N GLN A 198 -12.69 -7.02 -3.40
CA GLN A 198 -12.90 -5.71 -4.04
C GLN A 198 -12.90 -5.81 -5.57
N VAL A 199 -11.99 -6.60 -6.16
CA VAL A 199 -11.97 -6.83 -7.62
C VAL A 199 -13.23 -7.53 -8.07
N ALA A 200 -13.65 -8.58 -7.35
CA ALA A 200 -14.87 -9.33 -7.67
C ALA A 200 -16.09 -8.42 -7.69
N LEU A 201 -16.28 -7.62 -6.62
CA LEU A 201 -17.35 -6.64 -6.53
C LEU A 201 -17.28 -5.57 -7.63
N LYS A 202 -16.08 -5.15 -8.03
CA LYS A 202 -15.93 -4.16 -9.10
C LYS A 202 -16.23 -4.73 -10.49
N LEU A 203 -15.92 -6.01 -10.73
CA LEU A 203 -16.06 -6.61 -12.06
C LEU A 203 -17.43 -7.25 -12.29
N MET A 204 -18.14 -7.66 -11.23
CA MET A 204 -19.44 -8.33 -11.38
C MET A 204 -20.53 -7.44 -12.00
N ASP A 205 -20.37 -6.12 -11.96
CA ASP A 205 -21.27 -5.18 -12.63
C ASP A 205 -21.27 -5.38 -14.16
N ASP A 206 -20.11 -5.74 -14.72
CA ASP A 206 -19.83 -5.70 -16.16
C ASP A 206 -19.54 -7.11 -16.76
N HIS A 207 -19.27 -8.10 -15.90
CA HIS A 207 -18.75 -9.41 -16.30
C HIS A 207 -19.40 -10.58 -15.53
N PRO A 208 -19.71 -11.72 -16.20
CA PRO A 208 -19.99 -12.97 -15.50
C PRO A 208 -18.78 -13.37 -14.65
N LEU A 209 -18.97 -13.51 -13.34
CA LEU A 209 -17.85 -13.63 -12.40
C LEU A 209 -17.92 -14.93 -11.59
N THR A 210 -16.76 -15.59 -11.44
CA THR A 210 -16.57 -16.71 -10.50
C THR A 210 -15.44 -16.37 -9.53
N LEU A 211 -15.73 -16.36 -8.23
CA LEU A 211 -14.74 -16.19 -7.17
C LEU A 211 -14.29 -17.57 -6.65
N VAL A 212 -13.02 -17.91 -6.85
CA VAL A 212 -12.43 -19.16 -6.39
C VAL A 212 -11.60 -18.91 -5.13
N THR A 213 -12.00 -19.53 -4.03
CA THR A 213 -11.31 -19.42 -2.74
C THR A 213 -10.84 -20.78 -2.26
N ARG A 214 -9.70 -20.82 -1.57
CA ARG A 214 -9.18 -22.06 -0.96
C ARG A 214 -9.99 -22.52 0.25
N GLN A 215 -10.63 -21.58 0.93
CA GLN A 215 -11.41 -21.78 2.14
C GLN A 215 -12.64 -20.87 2.08
N PRO A 216 -13.70 -21.14 2.87
CA PRO A 216 -14.80 -20.20 3.05
C PRO A 216 -14.27 -18.81 3.38
N LEU A 217 -14.94 -17.78 2.86
CA LEU A 217 -14.58 -16.40 3.13
C LEU A 217 -14.63 -16.13 4.64
N ARG A 218 -13.67 -15.36 5.14
CA ARG A 218 -13.58 -14.99 6.55
C ARG A 218 -13.58 -13.48 6.70
N GLN A 219 -14.38 -13.00 7.65
CA GLN A 219 -14.45 -11.59 8.00
C GLN A 219 -13.49 -11.27 9.14
N HIS A 220 -12.67 -10.24 8.96
CA HIS A 220 -11.92 -9.58 10.04
C HIS A 220 -11.73 -8.11 9.68
N ASP A 221 -11.79 -7.18 10.64
CA ASP A 221 -11.63 -5.76 10.30
C ASP A 221 -10.19 -5.39 9.96
N PHE A 222 -9.20 -6.09 10.53
CA PHE A 222 -7.77 -5.82 10.34
C PHE A 222 -6.97 -7.09 10.02
N ASP A 223 -5.80 -6.92 9.40
CA ASP A 223 -4.88 -8.03 9.10
C ASP A 223 -4.22 -8.62 10.36
N THR A 224 -4.27 -7.89 11.48
CA THR A 224 -3.73 -8.27 12.78
C THR A 224 -4.54 -7.60 13.89
N ASN A 225 -4.53 -8.17 15.09
CA ASN A 225 -5.12 -7.51 16.27
C ASN A 225 -4.54 -6.08 16.46
N PRO A 226 -5.36 -5.04 16.71
CA PRO A 226 -4.88 -3.67 16.91
C PRO A 226 -3.84 -3.49 18.01
N CYS A 227 -3.70 -4.44 18.96
CA CYS A 227 -2.63 -4.41 19.94
C CYS A 227 -1.23 -4.33 19.32
N TRP A 228 -1.06 -4.82 18.08
CA TRP A 228 0.18 -4.79 17.30
C TRP A 228 0.53 -3.41 16.75
N LEU A 229 -0.38 -2.44 16.86
CA LEU A 229 -0.14 -1.03 16.51
C LEU A 229 0.49 -0.24 17.66
N GLY A 230 0.68 -0.86 18.83
CA GLY A 230 1.17 -0.18 20.02
C GLY A 230 1.97 -1.07 20.96
N PRO A 231 2.43 -0.53 22.11
CA PRO A 231 3.34 -1.21 23.01
C PRO A 231 2.78 -2.53 23.56
N LYS A 232 1.44 -2.63 23.69
CA LYS A 232 0.74 -3.82 24.23
C LYS A 232 1.23 -5.14 23.63
N CYS A 233 1.44 -5.20 22.32
CA CYS A 233 2.01 -6.38 21.66
C CYS A 233 3.44 -6.17 21.16
N LEU A 234 3.85 -4.92 20.91
CA LEU A 234 5.20 -4.61 20.40
C LEU A 234 6.31 -4.74 21.44
N GLU A 235 6.04 -4.57 22.73
CA GLU A 235 7.07 -4.66 23.78
C GLU A 235 7.64 -6.08 23.89
N ALA A 236 6.77 -7.07 24.09
CA ALA A 236 7.16 -8.48 24.14
C ALA A 236 7.80 -8.95 22.83
N PHE A 237 7.37 -8.39 21.70
CA PHE A 237 7.96 -8.66 20.39
C PHE A 237 9.38 -8.10 20.29
N GLY A 238 9.61 -6.87 20.76
CA GLY A 238 10.90 -6.21 20.80
C GLY A 238 11.93 -6.97 21.64
N GLN A 239 11.50 -7.61 22.73
CA GLN A 239 12.36 -8.40 23.61
C GLN A 239 12.61 -9.84 23.10
N ALA A 240 11.84 -10.32 22.14
CA ALA A 240 11.94 -11.69 21.63
C ALA A 240 13.11 -11.87 20.63
N ASN A 241 13.71 -13.07 20.63
CA ASN A 241 14.67 -13.47 19.59
C ASN A 241 13.98 -13.69 18.22
N TYR A 242 14.77 -13.78 17.15
CA TYR A 242 14.23 -13.84 15.78
C TYR A 242 13.30 -15.03 15.53
N GLN A 243 13.60 -16.22 16.07
CA GLN A 243 12.73 -17.39 15.91
C GLN A 243 11.37 -17.18 16.59
N ARG A 244 11.38 -16.65 17.81
CA ARG A 244 10.15 -16.33 18.55
C ARG A 244 9.37 -15.22 17.85
N ARG A 245 10.02 -14.16 17.37
CA ARG A 245 9.39 -13.11 16.56
C ARG A 245 8.69 -13.68 15.32
N ARG A 246 9.31 -14.64 14.63
CA ARG A 246 8.70 -15.29 13.46
C ARG A 246 7.42 -16.05 13.82
N ARG A 247 7.43 -16.80 14.94
CA ARG A 247 6.22 -17.49 15.45
C ARG A 247 5.14 -16.49 15.84
N MET A 248 5.50 -15.40 16.52
CA MET A 248 4.57 -14.33 16.89
C MET A 248 3.90 -13.71 15.66
N ILE A 249 4.65 -13.40 14.60
CA ILE A 249 4.11 -12.90 13.33
C ILE A 249 3.14 -13.92 12.72
N GLY A 250 3.51 -15.20 12.70
CA GLY A 250 2.64 -16.26 12.17
C GLY A 250 1.31 -16.37 12.91
N ALA A 251 1.34 -16.29 14.24
CA ALA A 251 0.14 -16.35 15.08
C ALA A 251 -0.73 -15.08 15.03
N ALA A 252 -0.11 -13.91 14.82
CA ALA A 252 -0.82 -12.63 14.82
C ALA A 252 -1.57 -12.31 13.52
N ARG A 253 -1.07 -12.81 12.39
CA ARG A 253 -1.59 -12.47 11.06
C ARG A 253 -2.88 -13.21 10.74
N GLN A 254 -3.82 -12.49 10.14
CA GLN A 254 -5.09 -12.98 9.64
C GLN A 254 -5.18 -12.81 8.11
N PRO A 255 -4.33 -13.51 7.33
CA PRO A 255 -4.27 -13.35 5.88
C PRO A 255 -5.52 -13.94 5.20
N GLY A 256 -5.86 -13.41 4.03
CA GLY A 256 -6.99 -13.92 3.24
C GLY A 256 -8.32 -13.69 3.94
N THR A 257 -8.51 -12.46 4.44
CA THR A 257 -9.72 -12.02 5.13
C THR A 257 -10.28 -10.79 4.45
N LEU A 258 -11.59 -10.60 4.57
CA LEU A 258 -12.33 -9.47 4.06
C LEU A 258 -12.70 -8.53 5.21
N ALA A 259 -12.66 -7.22 4.95
CA ALA A 259 -13.26 -6.25 5.86
C ALA A 259 -14.79 -6.40 5.87
N ALA A 260 -15.46 -5.98 6.94
CA ALA A 260 -16.88 -6.23 7.14
C ALA A 260 -17.78 -5.77 5.97
N ASP A 261 -17.50 -4.62 5.38
CA ASP A 261 -18.20 -4.07 4.21
C ASP A 261 -18.05 -4.98 2.99
N VAL A 262 -16.81 -5.29 2.61
CA VAL A 262 -16.52 -6.17 1.46
C VAL A 262 -17.07 -7.58 1.67
N TYR A 263 -17.04 -8.08 2.91
CA TYR A 263 -17.61 -9.38 3.25
C TYR A 263 -19.12 -9.39 3.05
N ALA A 264 -19.83 -8.37 3.57
CA ALA A 264 -21.27 -8.25 3.42
C ALA A 264 -21.68 -8.13 1.95
N ASP A 265 -21.04 -7.22 1.20
CA ASP A 265 -21.35 -6.95 -0.20
C ASP A 265 -21.24 -8.22 -1.06
N ILE A 266 -20.22 -9.05 -0.84
CA ILE A 266 -20.03 -10.31 -1.58
C ILE A 266 -21.13 -11.33 -1.29
N HIS A 267 -21.72 -11.33 -0.10
CA HIS A 267 -22.79 -12.28 0.23
C HIS A 267 -24.17 -11.79 -0.23
N THR A 268 -24.30 -10.51 -0.58
CA THR A 268 -25.53 -9.92 -1.13
C THR A 268 -25.52 -9.81 -2.66
N ALA A 269 -24.34 -9.94 -3.27
CA ALA A 269 -24.08 -10.00 -4.71
C ALA A 269 -24.64 -11.28 -5.35
#